data_AF-A0AAE3EV34-F1
#
_entry.id   AF-A0AAE3EV34-F1
#
_cell.length_a   1.000
_cell.length_b   1.000
_cell.length_c   1.000
_cell.angle_alpha   90.00
_cell.angle_beta   90.00
_cell.angle_gamma   90.00
#
_symmetry.space_group_name_H-M   'P 1'
#
loop_
_entity.id
_entity.type
_entity.pdbx_description
1 polymer ?
#
loop_
_entity_poly.entity_id
_entity_poly.type
_entity_poly.pdbx_seq_one_letter_code
_entity_poly.pdbx_strand_id
1 'polypeptide(L)'
;MAFLNESHIEATKVNIPSNVIQLEFEEILKPMYEEIQTLGEKNQLLQETRDLLLPRLISGKLSVEDLDIDKNSLAMAAEPEAAYKN
;
A
#
# COMPACT_ATOMS: atom_id res chain seq x y z
N MET A 1 4.67 -9.40 27.73
CA MET A 1 3.78 -9.00 26.63
C MET A 1 2.38 -8.93 27.21
N ALA A 2 1.78 -7.74 27.31
CA ALA A 2 0.45 -7.60 27.86
C ALA A 2 -0.57 -8.03 26.79
N PHE A 3 -1.42 -8.99 27.12
CA PHE A 3 -2.51 -9.42 26.24
C PHE A 3 -3.79 -8.69 26.66
N LEU A 4 -4.48 -8.09 25.69
CA LEU A 4 -5.84 -7.60 25.91
C LEU A 4 -6.73 -8.82 26.18
N ASN A 5 -7.46 -8.78 27.29
CA ASN A 5 -8.40 -9.81 27.71
C ASN A 5 -9.77 -9.16 27.91
N GLU A 6 -10.81 -9.96 28.05
CA GLU A 6 -12.20 -9.50 28.20
C GLU A 6 -12.36 -8.49 29.35
N SER A 7 -11.72 -8.75 30.49
CA SER A 7 -11.74 -7.87 31.66
C SER A 7 -11.14 -6.48 31.38
N HIS A 8 -10.15 -6.37 30.49
CA HIS A 8 -9.60 -5.07 30.08
C HIS A 8 -10.58 -4.28 29.21
N ILE A 9 -11.36 -4.95 28.36
CA ILE A 9 -12.35 -4.30 27.49
C ILE A 9 -13.53 -3.80 28.33
N GLU A 10 -14.05 -4.63 29.25
CA GLU A 10 -15.15 -4.26 30.14
C GLU A 10 -14.81 -3.10 31.08
N ALA A 11 -13.55 -3.02 31.54
CA ALA A 11 -13.08 -1.95 32.42
C ALA A 11 -12.85 -0.62 31.67
N THR A 12 -12.82 -0.63 30.34
CA THR A 12 -12.52 0.56 29.53
C THR A 12 -13.77 1.43 29.42
N LYS A 13 -13.71 2.62 30.01
CA LYS A 13 -14.75 3.63 29.83
C LYS A 13 -14.56 4.37 28.50
N VAL A 14 -15.57 4.35 27.66
CA VAL A 14 -15.58 5.05 26.37
C VAL A 14 -16.86 5.86 26.26
N ASN A 15 -16.74 7.07 25.72
CA ASN A 15 -17.90 7.87 25.34
C ASN A 15 -18.46 7.34 24.02
N ILE A 16 -19.64 6.76 24.08
CA ILE A 16 -20.35 6.28 22.89
C ILE A 16 -21.23 7.43 22.39
N PRO A 17 -20.96 8.01 21.21
CA PRO A 17 -21.77 9.07 20.65
C PRO A 17 -23.14 8.53 20.20
N SER A 18 -24.09 9.43 19.87
CA SER A 18 -25.39 9.01 19.35
C SER A 18 -25.24 8.26 18.02
N ASN A 19 -26.19 7.37 17.71
CA ASN A 19 -26.18 6.61 16.45
C ASN A 19 -26.06 7.50 15.21
N VAL A 20 -26.65 8.69 15.22
CA VAL A 20 -26.58 9.64 14.10
C VAL A 20 -25.13 10.03 13.82
N ILE A 21 -24.38 10.42 14.86
CA ILE A 21 -22.97 10.80 14.73
C ILE A 21 -22.11 9.60 14.29
N GLN A 22 -22.43 8.40 14.77
CA GLN A 22 -21.71 7.19 14.36
C GLN A 22 -21.89 6.91 12.87
N LEU A 23 -23.11 7.04 12.36
CA LEU A 23 -23.42 6.81 10.94
C LEU A 23 -22.77 7.88 10.04
N GLU A 24 -22.86 9.17 10.40
CA GLU A 24 -22.21 10.25 9.66
C GLU A 24 -20.69 10.06 9.59
N PHE A 25 -20.09 9.63 10.70
CA PHE A 25 -18.66 9.30 10.75
C PHE A 25 -18.31 8.11 9.86
N GLU A 26 -19.12 7.05 9.88
CA GLU A 26 -18.94 5.87 9.04
C GLU A 26 -19.04 6.24 7.55
N GLU A 27 -20.02 7.03 7.15
CA GLU A 27 -20.19 7.47 5.75
C GLU A 27 -18.95 8.23 5.22
N ILE A 28 -18.29 9.01 6.07
CA ILE A 28 -17.07 9.75 5.71
C ILE A 28 -15.87 8.81 5.64
N LEU A 29 -15.67 7.96 6.65
CA LEU A 29 -14.45 7.17 6.76
C LEU A 29 -14.45 5.89 5.92
N LYS A 30 -15.61 5.27 5.71
CA LYS A 30 -15.73 4.03 4.95
C LYS A 30 -15.02 4.09 3.58
N PRO A 31 -15.27 5.08 2.70
CA PRO A 31 -14.58 5.13 1.42
C PRO A 31 -13.05 5.29 1.56
N MET A 32 -12.59 6.04 2.56
CA MET A 32 -11.15 6.21 2.82
C MET A 32 -10.49 4.89 3.25
N TYR A 33 -11.15 4.13 4.13
CA TYR A 33 -10.67 2.82 4.56
C TYR A 33 -10.68 1.81 3.40
N GLU A 34 -11.73 1.79 2.59
CA GLU A 34 -11.82 0.94 1.39
C GLU A 34 -10.70 1.28 0.38
N GLU A 35 -10.38 2.55 0.20
CA GLU A 35 -9.28 2.99 -0.66
C GLU A 35 -7.92 2.53 -0.10
N ILE A 36 -7.68 2.67 1.20
CA ILE A 36 -6.45 2.18 1.85
C ILE A 36 -6.27 0.67 1.61
N GLN A 37 -7.33 -0.11 1.80
CA GLN A 37 -7.29 -1.57 1.55
C GLN A 37 -6.99 -1.86 0.08
N THR A 38 -7.72 -1.23 -0.83
CA THR A 38 -7.56 -1.40 -2.28
C THR A 38 -6.13 -1.07 -2.75
N LEU A 39 -5.55 0.03 -2.24
CA LEU A 39 -4.18 0.42 -2.57
C LEU A 39 -3.16 -0.55 -1.97
N GLY A 40 -3.40 -1.03 -0.75
CA GLY A 40 -2.57 -2.07 -0.12
C GLY A 40 -2.51 -3.35 -0.96
N GLU A 41 -3.67 -3.85 -1.39
CA GLU A 41 -3.77 -5.04 -2.26
C GLU A 41 -3.07 -4.83 -3.61
N LYS A 42 -3.27 -3.66 -4.24
CA LYS A 42 -2.58 -3.31 -5.49
C LYS A 42 -1.07 -3.28 -5.33
N ASN A 43 -0.58 -2.68 -4.24
CA ASN A 43 0.86 -2.63 -3.96
C ASN A 43 1.43 -4.04 -3.77
N GLN A 44 0.73 -4.92 -3.06
CA GLN A 44 1.13 -6.31 -2.90
C GLN A 44 1.19 -7.01 -4.26
N LEU A 45 0.15 -6.89 -5.09
CA LEU A 45 0.12 -7.50 -6.42
C LEU A 45 1.25 -6.98 -7.33
N LEU A 46 1.52 -5.67 -7.29
CA LEU A 46 2.62 -5.06 -8.04
C LEU A 46 3.98 -5.58 -7.57
N GLN A 47 4.17 -5.74 -6.26
CA GLN A 47 5.36 -6.32 -5.68
C GLN A 47 5.57 -7.77 -6.13
N GLU A 48 4.55 -8.61 -6.02
CA GLU A 48 4.59 -10.00 -6.46
C GLU A 48 4.89 -10.12 -7.96
N THR A 49 4.25 -9.26 -8.77
CA THR A 49 4.48 -9.19 -10.22
C THR A 49 5.91 -8.78 -10.54
N ARG A 50 6.44 -7.76 -9.85
CA ARG A 50 7.84 -7.35 -9.98
C ARG A 50 8.79 -8.49 -9.64
N ASP A 51 8.57 -9.15 -8.51
CA ASP A 51 9.44 -10.21 -8.01
C ASP A 51 9.42 -11.45 -8.94
N LEU A 52 8.31 -11.68 -9.65
CA LEU A 52 8.20 -12.70 -10.69
C LEU A 52 8.93 -12.32 -12.00
N LEU A 53 8.77 -11.08 -12.45
CA LEU A 53 9.26 -10.62 -13.75
C LEU A 53 10.75 -10.28 -13.73
N LEU A 54 11.24 -9.68 -12.64
CA LEU A 54 12.60 -9.16 -12.53
C LEU A 54 13.68 -10.24 -12.79
N PRO A 55 13.59 -11.47 -12.20
CA PRO A 55 14.56 -12.52 -12.50
C PRO A 55 14.54 -12.96 -13.98
N ARG A 56 13.39 -12.91 -14.63
CA ARG A 56 13.24 -13.29 -16.05
C ARG A 56 13.82 -12.24 -16.98
N LEU A 57 13.64 -10.95 -16.64
CA LEU A 57 14.26 -9.83 -17.34
C LEU A 57 15.79 -9.87 -17.20
N ILE A 58 16.29 -10.02 -15.98
CA ILE A 58 17.75 -10.08 -15.71
C ILE A 58 18.40 -11.27 -16.42
N SER A 59 17.73 -12.42 -16.48
CA SER A 59 18.25 -13.61 -17.15
C SER A 59 18.09 -13.60 -18.67
N GLY A 60 17.50 -12.55 -19.26
CA GLY A 60 17.23 -12.45 -20.71
C GLY A 60 16.16 -13.44 -21.21
N LYS A 61 15.44 -14.11 -20.31
CA LYS A 61 14.34 -15.04 -20.65
C LYS A 61 13.05 -14.31 -21.03
N LEU A 62 13.04 -12.98 -20.94
CA LEU A 62 11.98 -12.10 -21.35
C LEU A 62 12.62 -10.91 -22.09
N SER A 63 12.42 -10.81 -23.41
CA SER A 63 12.91 -9.67 -24.22
C SER A 63 11.96 -8.47 -24.11
N VAL A 64 12.55 -7.28 -24.09
CA VAL A 64 11.87 -5.97 -24.02
C VAL A 64 12.38 -5.02 -25.12
N GLU A 65 13.13 -5.55 -26.10
CA GLU A 65 13.86 -4.76 -27.11
C GLU A 65 12.92 -4.03 -28.08
N ASP A 66 11.74 -4.59 -28.34
CA ASP A 66 10.73 -4.03 -29.25
C ASP A 66 9.70 -3.14 -28.54
N LEU A 67 9.87 -2.88 -27.24
CA LEU A 67 8.97 -2.01 -26.49
C LEU A 67 9.35 -0.54 -26.71
N ASP A 68 8.44 0.23 -27.28
CA ASP A 68 8.57 1.69 -27.39
C ASP A 68 8.23 2.35 -26.04
N ILE A 69 9.23 2.38 -25.14
CA ILE A 69 9.08 2.89 -23.77
C ILE A 69 9.44 4.37 -23.71
N ASP A 70 8.48 5.23 -23.36
CA ASP A 70 8.74 6.63 -23.01
C ASP A 70 9.58 6.70 -21.72
N LYS A 71 10.86 7.00 -21.87
CA LYS A 71 11.83 7.05 -20.77
C LYS A 71 11.50 8.10 -19.70
N ASN A 72 10.71 9.13 -20.03
CA ASN A 72 10.31 10.13 -19.04
C ASN A 72 9.33 9.58 -18.00
N SER A 73 8.59 8.51 -18.32
CA SER A 73 7.63 7.89 -17.41
C SER A 73 8.29 7.00 -16.33
N LEU A 74 9.56 6.60 -16.52
CA LEU A 74 10.29 5.71 -15.61
C LEU A 74 10.96 6.46 -14.44
N ALA A 75 11.11 7.77 -14.54
CA ALA A 75 11.88 8.59 -13.61
C ALA A 75 11.20 8.84 -12.25
N MET A 76 9.93 8.45 -12.09
CA MET A 76 9.19 8.71 -10.85
C MET A 76 9.38 7.64 -9.76
N ALA A 77 10.03 6.51 -10.07
CA ALA A 77 10.16 5.37 -9.16
C ALA A 77 11.55 5.21 -8.52
N ALA A 78 12.57 5.94 -9.00
CA ALA A 78 13.90 5.95 -8.40
C ALA A 78 14.06 7.22 -7.55
N GLU A 79 14.61 7.08 -6.34
CA GLU A 79 15.16 8.26 -5.64
C GLU A 79 16.13 9.00 -6.57
N PRO A 80 16.23 10.34 -6.48
CA PRO A 80 17.14 11.09 -7.35
C PRO A 80 18.54 10.50 -7.26
N GLU A 81 19.20 10.31 -8.40
CA GLU A 81 20.55 9.75 -8.48
C GLU A 81 21.47 10.46 -7.46
N ALA A 82 21.89 9.73 -6.43
CA ALA A 82 22.88 10.23 -5.50
C ALA A 82 24.19 10.40 -6.27
N ALA A 83 24.55 11.65 -6.55
CA ALA A 83 25.84 11.98 -7.15
C ALA A 83 26.96 11.64 -6.14
N TYR A 84 27.50 10.42 -6.21
CA TYR A 84 28.72 10.07 -5.50
C TYR A 84 29.88 10.84 -6.15
N LYS A 85 30.38 11.86 -5.45
CA LYS A 85 31.64 12.52 -5.81
C LYS A 85 32.80 11.63 -5.36
N ASN A 86 33.62 11.21 -6.31
CA ASN A 86 34.95 10.62 -6.05
C ASN A 86 35.91 11.67 -5.50
#